data_AF-A0A7D8Z7C4-F1
#
_entry.id   AF-A0A7D8Z7C4-F1
#
_cell.length_a   1.000
_cell.length_b   1.000
_cell.length_c   1.000
_cell.angle_alpha   90.00
_cell.angle_beta   90.00
_cell.angle_gamma   90.00
#
_symmetry.space_group_name_H-M   'P 1'
#
loop_
_entity.id
_entity.type
_entity.pdbx_description
1 polymer ?
#
loop_
_entity_poly.entity_id
_entity_poly.type
_entity_poly.pdbx_seq_one_letter_code
_entity_poly.pdbx_strand_id
1 'polypeptide(L)'
;MLGHRALAETGPYCVSKAALSHLTKVTAQEYGKHNIRANALAPGIIETPMTRDDHTHNALDKFVPYTAVKRWGLPQEVGQAAVFLAVGCLPVTYVRT
;
A
#
# COMPACT_ATOMS: atom_id res chain seq x y z
N MET A 1 2.93 -4.40 -1.85
CA MET A 1 3.64 -5.66 -2.23
C MET A 1 2.70 -6.83 -2.57
N LEU A 2 1.83 -7.30 -1.66
CA LEU A 2 1.06 -8.55 -1.86
C LEU A 2 -0.19 -8.45 -2.77
N GLY A 3 -0.61 -7.27 -3.21
CA GLY A 3 -1.65 -7.11 -4.25
C GLY A 3 -1.11 -7.10 -5.69
N HIS A 4 0.21 -7.09 -5.86
CA HIS A 4 0.90 -7.02 -7.15
C HIS A 4 1.99 -8.09 -7.32
N ARG A 5 2.40 -8.74 -6.23
CA ARG A 5 3.34 -9.85 -6.20
C ARG A 5 2.69 -11.03 -5.49
N ALA A 6 2.86 -12.23 -6.06
CA ALA A 6 2.43 -13.46 -5.43
C ALA A 6 3.42 -13.87 -4.33
N LEU A 7 2.89 -14.36 -3.22
CA LEU A 7 3.63 -15.05 -2.17
C LEU A 7 2.85 -16.31 -1.82
N ALA A 8 3.56 -17.44 -1.71
CA ALA A 8 2.94 -18.70 -1.33
C ALA A 8 2.25 -18.55 0.04
N GLU A 9 1.17 -19.31 0.25
CA GLU A 9 0.42 -19.37 1.52
C GLU A 9 -0.34 -18.09 1.92
N THR A 10 -0.31 -17.01 1.12
CA THR A 10 -1.05 -15.77 1.39
C THR A 10 -2.17 -15.48 0.39
N GLY A 11 -2.73 -16.52 -0.25
CA GLY A 11 -3.71 -16.40 -1.35
C GLY A 11 -4.87 -15.43 -1.08
N PRO A 12 -5.65 -15.61 0.01
CA PRO A 12 -6.76 -14.71 0.34
C PRO A 12 -6.32 -13.25 0.54
N TYR A 13 -5.15 -13.04 1.15
CA TYR A 13 -4.59 -11.70 1.34
C TYR A 13 -4.18 -11.08 -0.01
N CYS A 14 -3.52 -11.84 -0.89
CA CYS A 14 -3.14 -11.38 -2.22
C CYS A 14 -4.37 -10.99 -3.05
N VAL A 15 -5.40 -11.84 -3.06
CA VAL A 15 -6.66 -11.57 -3.78
C VAL A 15 -7.32 -10.31 -3.24
N SER A 16 -7.49 -10.19 -1.92
CA SER A 16 -8.14 -9.01 -1.33
C SER A 16 -7.40 -7.70 -1.65
N LYS A 17 -6.06 -7.69 -1.57
CA LYS A 17 -5.26 -6.48 -1.89
C LYS A 17 -5.21 -6.17 -3.39
N ALA A 18 -5.27 -7.18 -4.26
CA ALA A 18 -5.41 -6.97 -5.70
C ALA A 18 -6.80 -6.40 -6.04
N ALA A 19 -7.85 -6.95 -5.42
CA ALA A 19 -9.23 -6.48 -5.60
C ALA A 19 -9.39 -5.02 -5.19
N LEU A 20 -8.82 -4.60 -4.06
CA LEU A 20 -8.83 -3.19 -3.62
C LEU A 20 -8.21 -2.25 -4.68
N SER A 21 -7.14 -2.69 -5.35
CA SER A 21 -6.50 -1.88 -6.40
C SER A 21 -7.42 -1.65 -7.60
N HIS A 22 -8.26 -2.63 -7.93
CA HIS A 22 -9.25 -2.48 -9.00
C HIS A 22 -10.46 -1.67 -8.54
N LEU A 23 -10.94 -1.91 -7.31
CA LEU A 23 -12.03 -1.16 -6.69
C LEU A 23 -11.72 0.34 -6.67
N THR A 24 -10.51 0.74 -6.30
CA THR A 24 -10.08 2.16 -6.33
C THR A 24 -10.27 2.79 -7.72
N LYS A 25 -9.99 2.06 -8.80
CA LYS A 25 -10.15 2.57 -10.18
C LYS A 25 -11.62 2.74 -10.53
N VAL A 26 -12.45 1.75 -10.19
CA VAL A 26 -13.90 1.81 -10.39
C VAL A 26 -14.48 3.01 -9.63
N THR A 27 -14.15 3.16 -8.35
CA THR A 27 -14.60 4.30 -7.53
C THR A 27 -14.14 5.64 -8.13
N ALA A 28 -12.92 5.74 -8.63
CA ALA A 28 -12.45 6.97 -9.27
C ALA A 28 -13.26 7.32 -10.53
N GLN A 29 -13.64 6.32 -11.34
CA GLN A 29 -14.46 6.53 -12.54
C GLN A 29 -15.91 6.89 -12.19
N GLU A 30 -16.50 6.23 -11.19
CA GLU A 30 -17.89 6.46 -10.78
C GLU A 30 -18.10 7.84 -10.15
N TYR A 31 -17.18 8.25 -9.28
CA TYR A 31 -17.34 9.43 -8.45
C TYR A 31 -16.55 10.65 -8.95
N GLY A 32 -15.72 10.51 -9.98
CA GLY A 32 -14.96 11.63 -10.56
C GLY A 32 -15.85 12.79 -11.02
N LYS A 33 -17.05 12.49 -11.54
CA LYS A 33 -18.07 13.50 -11.92
C LYS A 33 -18.57 14.36 -10.75
N HIS A 34 -18.39 13.88 -9.51
CA HIS A 34 -18.73 14.60 -8.28
C HIS A 34 -17.51 15.32 -7.68
N ASN A 35 -16.42 15.44 -8.43
CA ASN A 35 -15.14 15.99 -7.97
C ASN A 35 -14.55 15.21 -6.77
N ILE A 36 -14.82 13.90 -6.70
CA ILE A 36 -14.26 13.00 -5.69
C ILE A 36 -13.13 12.19 -6.33
N ARG A 37 -11.96 12.18 -5.67
CA ARG A 37 -10.78 11.42 -6.10
C ARG A 37 -10.64 10.15 -5.25
N ALA A 38 -10.39 9.02 -5.89
CA ALA A 38 -10.05 7.78 -5.21
C ALA A 38 -8.61 7.35 -5.57
N ASN A 39 -7.81 7.07 -4.54
CA ASN A 39 -6.42 6.63 -4.67
C ASN A 39 -6.17 5.45 -3.72
N ALA A 40 -5.11 4.68 -4.01
CA ALA A 40 -4.67 3.58 -3.17
C ALA A 40 -3.22 3.80 -2.77
N LEU A 41 -2.88 3.44 -1.54
CA LEU A 41 -1.51 3.32 -1.06
C LEU A 41 -1.20 1.85 -0.86
N ALA A 42 -0.03 1.42 -1.34
CA ALA A 42 0.43 0.04 -1.22
C ALA A 42 1.76 -0.02 -0.44
N PRO A 43 1.74 0.09 0.90
CA PRO A 43 2.95 0.02 1.69
C PRO A 43 3.74 -1.27 1.49
N GLY A 44 5.05 -1.17 1.69
CA GLY A 44 5.95 -2.31 1.87
C GLY A 44 5.92 -2.81 3.31
N ILE A 45 7.07 -3.28 3.80
CA ILE A 45 7.25 -3.60 5.23
C ILE A 45 7.38 -2.29 6.03
N ILE A 46 6.47 -2.05 6.96
CA ILE A 46 6.40 -0.84 7.77
C ILE A 46 6.41 -1.25 9.24
N GLU A 47 7.21 -0.56 10.06
CA GLU A 47 7.27 -0.81 11.49
C GLU A 47 6.00 -0.27 12.16
N THR A 48 5.05 -1.16 12.45
CA THR A 48 3.77 -0.82 13.09
C THR A 48 3.52 -1.75 14.28
N PRO A 49 2.60 -1.42 15.21
CA PRO A 49 2.21 -2.35 16.27
C PRO A 49 1.78 -3.74 15.77
N MET A 50 1.22 -3.83 14.56
CA MET A 50 0.82 -5.09 13.91
C MET A 50 2.02 -5.98 13.51
N THR A 51 3.20 -5.39 13.35
CA THR A 51 4.43 -6.08 12.90
C THR A 51 5.53 -6.04 13.96
N ARG A 52 5.17 -5.70 15.20
CA ARG A 52 6.10 -5.54 16.33
C ARG A 52 6.20 -6.78 17.20
N ASP A 53 5.34 -7.78 17.04
CA ASP A 53 5.55 -9.06 17.70
C ASP A 53 6.78 -9.75 17.10
N ASP A 54 7.61 -10.36 17.95
CA ASP A 54 8.91 -10.92 17.55
C ASP A 54 8.78 -11.98 16.44
N HIS A 55 7.67 -12.73 16.42
CA HIS A 55 7.44 -13.75 15.40
C HIS A 55 7.22 -13.13 14.01
N THR A 56 6.30 -12.18 13.91
CA THR A 56 5.99 -11.47 12.66
C THR A 56 7.16 -10.59 12.23
N HIS A 57 7.82 -9.92 13.17
CA HIS A 57 8.98 -9.08 12.89
C HIS A 57 10.11 -9.88 12.24
N ASN A 58 10.52 -10.98 12.87
CA ASN A 58 11.57 -11.86 12.34
C ASN A 58 11.16 -12.51 11.01
N ALA A 59 9.89 -12.89 10.87
CA ALA A 59 9.38 -13.45 9.62
C ALA A 59 9.40 -12.45 8.46
N LEU A 60 9.21 -11.16 8.75
CA LEU A 60 9.21 -10.09 7.74
C LEU A 60 10.59 -9.48 7.48
N ASP A 61 11.53 -9.60 8.42
CA ASP A 61 12.90 -9.09 8.29
C ASP A 61 13.63 -9.64 7.06
N LYS A 62 13.34 -10.88 6.68
CA LYS A 62 13.87 -11.49 5.45
C LYS A 62 13.52 -10.72 4.17
N PHE A 63 12.50 -9.85 4.20
CA PHE A 63 12.12 -8.99 3.07
C PHE A 63 12.89 -7.66 3.04
N VAL A 64 13.54 -7.25 4.14
CA VAL A 64 14.32 -6.00 4.22
C VAL A 64 15.42 -5.92 3.14
N PRO A 65 16.21 -6.98 2.87
CA PRO A 65 17.21 -6.94 1.80
C PRO A 65 16.62 -6.72 0.40
N TYR A 66 15.33 -6.98 0.20
CA TYR A 66 14.64 -6.79 -1.08
C TYR A 66 13.98 -5.42 -1.21
N THR A 67 13.93 -4.61 -0.15
CA THR A 67 13.48 -3.21 -0.27
C THR A 67 14.57 -2.38 -0.96
N ALA A 68 14.17 -1.30 -1.62
CA ALA A 68 15.12 -0.40 -2.28
C ALA A 68 16.01 0.32 -1.24
N VAL A 69 15.42 0.69 -0.10
CA VAL A 69 16.08 1.46 0.97
C VAL A 69 16.81 0.59 2.00
N LYS A 70 16.74 -0.75 1.90
CA LYS A 70 17.41 -1.72 2.78
C LYS A 70 17.11 -1.54 4.28
N ARG A 71 15.94 -1.00 4.61
CA ARG A 71 15.42 -0.83 5.96
C ARG A 71 13.91 -1.00 6.01
N TRP A 72 13.37 -1.09 7.22
CA TRP A 72 11.95 -0.92 7.47
C TRP A 72 11.49 0.48 7.11
N GLY A 73 10.29 0.58 6.53
CA GLY A 73 9.61 1.86 6.39
C GLY A 73 9.01 2.31 7.72
N LEU A 74 8.87 3.61 7.88
CA LEU A 74 8.28 4.22 9.06
C LEU A 74 6.82 4.62 8.80
N PRO A 75 5.94 4.56 9.82
CA PRO A 75 4.55 5.01 9.68
C PRO A 75 4.42 6.44 9.16
N GLN A 76 5.37 7.32 9.53
CA GLN A 76 5.40 8.72 9.09
C GLN A 76 5.60 8.84 7.58
N GLU A 77 6.36 7.94 6.95
CA GLU A 77 6.56 7.94 5.49
C GLU A 77 5.24 7.61 4.76
N VAL A 78 4.47 6.66 5.31
CA VAL A 78 3.12 6.35 4.80
C VAL A 78 2.18 7.53 5.01
N GLY A 79 2.26 8.19 6.17
CA GLY A 79 1.45 9.37 6.49
C GLY A 79 1.71 10.53 5.52
N GLN A 80 2.97 10.81 5.20
CA GLN A 80 3.34 11.84 4.22
C GLN A 80 2.79 11.52 2.82
N ALA A 81 2.85 10.26 2.39
CA ALA A 81 2.24 9.84 1.13
C ALA A 81 0.71 9.99 1.13
N ALA A 82 0.05 9.70 2.25
CA ALA A 82 -1.39 9.90 2.42
C ALA A 82 -1.79 11.38 2.33
N VAL A 83 -1.04 12.27 3.00
CA VAL A 83 -1.26 13.72 2.91
C VAL A 83 -1.10 14.19 1.48
N PHE A 84 -0.04 13.79 0.79
CA PHE A 84 0.20 14.13 -0.62
C PHE A 84 -0.99 13.75 -1.53
N LEU A 85 -1.54 12.56 -1.34
CA LEU A 85 -2.74 12.12 -2.07
C LEU A 85 -3.99 12.90 -1.69
N ALA A 86 -4.15 13.26 -0.42
CA ALA A 86 -5.33 13.96 0.09
C ALA A 86 -5.41 15.42 -0.41
N VAL A 87 -4.27 16.12 -0.48
CA VAL A 87 -4.23 17.54 -0.90
C VAL A 87 -4.34 17.75 -2.41
N GLY A 88 -4.43 16.67 -3.20
CA GLY A 88 -4.72 16.77 -4.63
C GLY A 88 -3.55 17.25 -5.47
N CYS A 89 -2.31 17.06 -5.00
CA CYS A 89 -1.10 17.37 -5.77
C CYS A 89 -0.93 16.54 -7.07
N LEU A 90 -1.89 15.68 -7.40
CA LEU A 90 -1.96 14.99 -8.69
C LEU A 90 -3.27 15.33 -9.43
N PRO A 91 -3.20 15.92 -10.63
CA PRO A 91 -4.36 16.32 -11.42
C PRO A 91 -5.11 15.13 -12.05
N VAL A 92 -4.52 13.93 -12.06
CA VAL A 92 -5.12 12.73 -12.65
C VAL A 92 -4.80 11.48 -11.85
N THR A 93 -5.82 10.65 -11.67
CA THR A 93 -5.85 9.38 -10.95
C THR A 93 -4.76 8.42 -11.42
N TYR A 94 -3.69 8.24 -10.64
CA TYR A 94 -2.91 7.00 -10.47
C TYR A 94 -1.67 7.31 -9.63
N VAL A 95 -1.54 6.72 -8.43
CA VAL A 95 -0.23 6.62 -7.77
C VAL A 95 0.15 5.17 -7.60
N ARG A 96 1.22 4.85 -8.33
CA ARG A 96 2.04 3.65 -8.23
C ARG A 96 3.16 3.95 -7.25
N THR A 97 3.33 3.11 -6.23
CA THR A 97 4.59 2.92 -5.50
C THR A 97 4.87 1.43 -5.43
#